data_AF-A0A6J4EHJ4-F1
#
_entry.id   AF-A0A6J4EHJ4-F1
#
_cell.length_a   1.000
_cell.length_b   1.000
_cell.length_c   1.000
_cell.angle_alpha   90.00
_cell.angle_beta   90.00
_cell.angle_gamma   90.00
#
_symmetry.space_group_name_H-M   'P 1'
#
loop_
_entity.id
_entity.type
_entity.pdbx_description
1 polymer ?
#
loop_
_entity_poly.entity_id
_entity_poly.type
_entity_poly.pdbx_seq_one_letter_code
_entity_poly.pdbx_strand_id
1 'polypeptide(L)'
;MDGGDGSFMHYHYYAFPLLVMLDLFIKQTCNADGYMDLDIMYMSELDPTWNNDELAFFTNPEAAAVANPIAAAACTADAVSSTAGKPLKQLFWCAGSWGTLYPFSGNQNGGKGVIRDSSLLSTRVLAALHRRGLAWKTMGSEAMCRGVISPTLPKTQYKFTLLHPVPETNSSHVIGESTLTWGLARTIPAIGQDPIYTIWRWNDCCNN
;
A
#
# COMPACT_ATOMS: atom_id res chain seq x y z
N MET A 1 -26.67 -18.85 10.07
CA MET A 1 -25.52 -18.16 10.68
C MET A 1 -24.34 -18.66 9.87
N ASP A 2 -24.09 -18.02 8.74
CA ASP A 2 -23.08 -18.48 7.80
C ASP A 2 -21.78 -17.73 8.08
N GLY A 3 -20.70 -18.49 8.22
CA GLY A 3 -19.36 -18.03 8.59
C GLY A 3 -18.88 -16.92 7.65
N GLY A 4 -18.33 -15.86 8.25
CA GLY A 4 -18.17 -14.55 7.63
C GLY A 4 -17.38 -14.53 6.32
N ASP A 5 -17.79 -13.62 5.44
CA ASP A 5 -17.10 -13.21 4.20
C ASP A 5 -15.66 -12.76 4.49
N GLY A 6 -14.74 -13.72 4.50
CA GLY A 6 -13.31 -13.51 4.44
C GLY A 6 -12.83 -13.58 2.99
N SER A 7 -11.92 -12.68 2.60
CA SER A 7 -11.18 -12.76 1.34
C SER A 7 -9.70 -12.97 1.62
N PHE A 8 -9.03 -13.70 0.74
CA PHE A 8 -7.58 -13.89 0.77
C PHE A 8 -7.02 -13.67 -0.63
N MET A 9 -5.92 -12.93 -0.74
CA MET A 9 -5.26 -12.67 -2.02
C MET A 9 -3.74 -12.82 -1.88
N HIS A 10 -3.13 -13.43 -2.89
CA HIS A 10 -1.68 -13.40 -3.08
C HIS A 10 -1.27 -12.13 -3.82
N TYR A 11 0.00 -11.72 -3.67
CA TYR A 11 0.56 -10.59 -4.38
C TYR A 11 1.92 -10.93 -4.98
N HIS A 12 2.19 -10.26 -6.10
CA HIS A 12 3.49 -10.18 -6.73
C HIS A 12 3.87 -8.70 -6.82
N TYR A 13 4.96 -8.32 -6.15
CA TYR A 13 5.45 -6.95 -6.12
C TYR A 13 6.61 -6.79 -7.10
N TYR A 14 6.48 -5.85 -8.02
CA TYR A 14 7.46 -5.58 -9.08
C TYR A 14 8.04 -4.18 -8.91
N ALA A 15 9.35 -4.04 -9.16
CA ALA A 15 9.95 -2.75 -9.44
C ALA A 15 9.57 -2.38 -10.87
N PHE A 16 8.93 -1.22 -11.05
CA PHE A 16 8.53 -0.73 -12.37
C PHE A 16 8.97 0.74 -12.53
N PRO A 17 10.28 1.00 -12.78
CA PRO A 17 10.82 2.34 -12.91
C PRO A 17 10.46 2.95 -14.28
N LEU A 18 9.16 3.12 -14.54
CA LEU A 18 8.59 3.51 -15.83
C LEU A 18 9.25 4.77 -16.43
N LEU A 19 9.47 5.79 -15.60
CA LEU A 19 10.07 7.04 -16.05
C LEU A 19 11.54 6.89 -16.46
N VAL A 20 12.28 5.97 -15.83
CA VAL A 20 13.67 5.64 -16.22
C VAL A 20 13.67 4.82 -17.51
N MET A 21 12.81 3.80 -17.59
CA MET A 21 12.67 2.95 -18.78
C MET A 21 12.26 3.74 -20.04
N LEU A 22 11.46 4.80 -19.87
CA LEU A 22 11.03 5.70 -20.95
C LEU A 22 11.98 6.88 -21.19
N ASP A 23 13.11 6.94 -20.48
CA ASP A 23 14.08 8.05 -20.53
C ASP A 23 13.44 9.44 -20.30
N LEU A 24 12.40 9.49 -19.45
CA LEU A 24 11.64 10.70 -19.15
C LEU A 24 12.28 11.47 -17.99
N PHE A 25 13.16 12.43 -18.30
CA PHE A 25 13.64 13.53 -17.45
C PHE A 25 13.93 13.21 -15.96
N ILE A 26 14.39 11.99 -15.64
CA ILE A 26 14.89 11.68 -14.31
C ILE A 26 16.40 11.88 -14.32
N LYS A 27 16.88 12.89 -13.57
CA LYS A 27 18.30 12.94 -13.22
C LYS A 27 18.65 11.63 -12.50
N GLN A 28 19.75 10.98 -12.85
CA GLN A 28 20.20 9.75 -12.19
C GLN A 28 20.30 9.89 -10.65
N THR A 29 20.53 11.12 -10.17
CA THR A 29 20.54 11.48 -8.74
C THR A 29 19.17 11.41 -8.05
N CYS A 30 18.09 11.21 -8.81
CA CYS A 30 16.69 11.16 -8.36
C CYS A 30 16.10 9.73 -8.45
N ASN A 31 16.97 8.72 -8.44
CA ASN A 31 16.59 7.31 -8.36
C ASN A 31 17.04 6.73 -7.01
N ALA A 32 16.25 6.98 -5.96
CA ALA A 32 16.62 6.62 -4.58
C ALA A 32 16.82 5.11 -4.34
N ASP A 33 16.22 4.25 -5.17
CA ASP A 33 16.30 2.80 -5.05
C ASP A 33 17.28 2.15 -6.06
N GLY A 34 17.71 2.89 -7.09
CA GLY A 34 18.65 2.40 -8.10
C GLY A 34 18.07 1.39 -9.11
N TYR A 35 16.76 1.10 -9.10
CA TYR A 35 16.13 0.22 -10.08
C TYR A 35 16.08 0.89 -11.46
N MET A 36 16.49 0.15 -12.49
CA MET A 36 16.56 0.65 -13.87
C MET A 36 15.59 -0.09 -14.81
N ASP A 37 15.25 -1.34 -14.47
CA ASP A 37 14.44 -2.23 -15.30
C ASP A 37 13.24 -2.79 -14.52
N LEU A 38 12.30 -3.40 -15.24
CA LEU A 38 11.20 -4.16 -14.65
C LEU A 38 11.74 -5.46 -14.05
N ASP A 39 11.58 -5.64 -12.74
CA ASP A 39 12.04 -6.83 -12.03
C ASP A 39 11.09 -7.21 -10.89
N ILE A 40 11.05 -8.49 -10.54
CA ILE A 40 10.23 -9.02 -9.45
C ILE A 40 10.94 -8.86 -8.11
N MET A 41 10.35 -8.09 -7.22
CA MET A 41 10.97 -7.72 -5.94
C MET A 41 10.57 -8.66 -4.82
N TYR A 42 9.29 -9.05 -4.77
CA TYR A 42 8.80 -9.90 -3.70
C TYR A 42 7.51 -10.62 -4.08
N MET A 43 7.29 -11.80 -3.49
CA MET A 43 6.13 -12.65 -3.75
C MET A 43 5.59 -13.20 -2.43
N SER A 44 4.27 -13.20 -2.29
CA SER A 44 3.60 -13.68 -1.08
C SER A 44 3.73 -15.18 -0.82
N GLU A 45 3.92 -15.96 -1.87
CA GLU A 45 3.99 -17.43 -1.89
C GLU A 45 5.21 -17.93 -1.11
N LEU A 46 6.26 -17.11 -1.03
CA LEU A 46 7.49 -17.38 -0.32
C LEU A 46 7.48 -16.85 1.13
N ASP A 47 6.40 -16.17 1.53
CA ASP A 47 6.29 -15.50 2.82
C ASP A 47 5.26 -16.20 3.73
N PRO A 48 5.71 -16.96 4.74
CA PRO A 48 4.79 -17.66 5.64
C PRO A 48 3.95 -16.70 6.48
N THR A 49 4.42 -15.48 6.73
CA THR A 49 3.66 -14.48 7.48
C THR A 49 2.47 -13.94 6.70
N TRP A 50 2.51 -13.99 5.36
CA TRP A 50 1.38 -13.57 4.54
C TRP A 50 0.18 -14.52 4.65
N ASN A 51 0.46 -15.81 4.83
CA ASN A 51 -0.56 -16.87 4.88
C ASN A 51 -1.12 -17.10 6.29
N ASN A 52 -0.46 -16.61 7.35
CA ASN A 52 -0.84 -16.89 8.73
C ASN A 52 -0.85 -15.61 9.59
N ASP A 53 -2.04 -15.24 10.08
CA ASP A 53 -2.27 -14.02 10.85
C ASP A 53 -1.52 -14.02 12.19
N GLU A 54 -1.40 -15.18 12.84
CA GLU A 54 -0.71 -15.30 14.12
C GLU A 54 0.80 -15.05 13.98
N LEU A 55 1.40 -15.56 12.91
CA LEU A 55 2.81 -15.36 12.59
C LEU A 55 3.07 -13.91 12.15
N ALA A 56 2.17 -13.32 11.36
CA ALA A 56 2.23 -11.88 11.04
C ALA A 56 2.10 -11.01 12.30
N PHE A 57 1.23 -11.36 13.24
CA PHE A 57 1.12 -10.66 14.51
C PHE A 57 2.38 -10.80 15.35
N PHE A 58 2.94 -12.01 15.46
CA PHE A 58 4.13 -12.29 16.25
C PHE A 58 5.36 -11.52 15.74
N THR A 59 5.50 -11.37 14.42
CA THR A 59 6.61 -10.61 13.82
C THR A 59 6.47 -9.09 13.94
N ASN A 60 5.31 -8.59 14.36
CA ASN A 60 4.99 -7.17 14.48
C ASN A 60 4.43 -6.82 15.87
N PRO A 61 5.27 -6.80 16.92
CA PRO A 61 4.82 -6.61 18.29
C PRO A 61 4.09 -5.28 18.53
N GLU A 62 4.36 -4.24 17.74
CA GLU A 62 3.63 -2.98 17.80
C GLU A 62 2.13 -3.11 17.47
N ALA A 63 1.71 -4.20 16.80
CA ALA A 63 0.31 -4.50 16.55
C ALA A 63 -0.48 -4.62 17.86
N ALA A 64 0.14 -5.13 18.93
CA ALA A 64 -0.49 -5.23 20.24
C ALA A 64 -0.87 -3.85 20.83
N ALA A 65 -0.06 -2.81 20.57
CA ALA A 65 -0.33 -1.45 21.05
C ALA A 65 -1.55 -0.82 20.38
N VAL A 66 -1.86 -1.24 19.15
CA VAL A 66 -2.97 -0.70 18.33
C VAL A 66 -4.16 -1.67 18.23
N ALA A 67 -4.08 -2.84 18.87
CA ALA A 67 -5.15 -3.84 18.95
C ALA A 67 -6.22 -3.49 20.01
N ASN A 68 -6.62 -2.22 20.09
CA ASN A 68 -7.62 -1.74 21.05
C ASN A 68 -8.71 -0.90 20.36
N PRO A 69 -9.91 -0.80 20.95
CA PRO A 69 -11.04 -0.09 20.33
C PRO A 69 -10.77 1.40 20.05
N ILE A 70 -9.94 2.05 20.86
CA ILE A 70 -9.60 3.47 20.69
C ILE A 70 -8.75 3.65 19.43
N ALA A 71 -7.73 2.80 19.25
CA ALA A 71 -6.88 2.79 18.07
C ALA A 71 -7.66 2.43 16.79
N ALA A 72 -8.62 1.50 16.87
CA ALA A 72 -9.52 1.18 15.77
C ALA A 72 -10.43 2.38 15.43
N ALA A 73 -11.00 3.04 16.45
CA ALA A 73 -11.83 4.22 16.26
C ALA A 73 -11.03 5.39 15.66
N ALA A 74 -9.75 5.55 15.99
CA ALA A 74 -8.88 6.57 15.41
C ALA A 74 -8.77 6.47 13.87
N CYS A 75 -8.91 5.27 13.29
CA CYS A 75 -8.91 5.11 11.83
C CYS A 75 -10.09 5.81 11.13
N THR A 76 -11.17 6.17 11.85
CA THR A 76 -12.25 6.98 11.27
C THR A 76 -11.77 8.38 10.89
N ALA A 77 -10.89 8.99 11.69
CA ALA A 77 -10.29 10.27 11.37
C ALA A 77 -9.37 10.16 10.14
N ASP A 78 -8.59 9.07 10.06
CA ASP A 78 -7.76 8.78 8.88
C ASP A 78 -8.64 8.58 7.64
N ALA A 79 -9.78 7.90 7.76
CA ALA A 79 -10.69 7.66 6.64
C ALA A 79 -11.25 8.96 6.07
N VAL A 80 -11.67 9.89 6.93
CA VAL A 80 -12.16 11.22 6.51
C VAL A 80 -11.03 12.01 5.86
N SER A 81 -9.86 12.06 6.50
CA SER A 81 -8.71 12.84 6.02
C SER A 81 -8.15 12.28 4.71
N SER A 82 -8.00 10.96 4.58
CA SER A 82 -7.60 10.29 3.33
C SER A 82 -8.62 10.50 2.22
N THR A 83 -9.93 10.49 2.52
CA THR A 83 -10.97 10.78 1.52
C THR A 83 -10.88 12.22 1.01
N ALA A 84 -10.39 13.15 1.83
CA ALA A 84 -10.04 14.50 1.41
C ALA A 84 -8.65 14.61 0.75
N GLY A 85 -8.00 13.48 0.42
CA GLY A 85 -6.70 13.44 -0.25
C GLY A 85 -5.48 13.60 0.67
N LYS A 86 -5.65 13.59 2.00
CA LYS A 86 -4.57 13.86 2.97
C LYS A 86 -4.52 12.78 4.07
N PRO A 87 -3.89 11.62 3.83
CA PRO A 87 -3.76 10.58 4.85
C PRO A 87 -2.99 11.06 6.09
N LEU A 88 -3.41 10.67 7.29
CA LEU A 88 -2.79 11.09 8.55
C LEU A 88 -1.54 10.26 8.83
N LYS A 89 -0.37 10.90 8.75
CA LYS A 89 0.95 10.24 8.89
C LYS A 89 1.14 9.56 10.26
N GLN A 90 0.54 10.11 11.32
CA GLN A 90 0.68 9.64 12.70
C GLN A 90 -0.06 8.31 12.94
N LEU A 91 -1.11 8.02 12.15
CA LEU A 91 -1.92 6.82 12.27
C LEU A 91 -1.37 5.72 11.36
N PHE A 92 -0.14 5.29 11.64
CA PHE A 92 0.60 4.34 10.80
C PHE A 92 -0.03 2.93 10.74
N TRP A 93 -0.97 2.62 11.63
CA TRP A 93 -1.71 1.35 11.65
C TRP A 93 -3.04 1.41 10.87
N CYS A 94 -3.43 2.59 10.38
CA CYS A 94 -4.66 2.81 9.62
C CYS A 94 -4.37 2.99 8.13
N ALA A 95 -5.23 2.42 7.30
CA ALA A 95 -5.29 2.62 5.85
C ALA A 95 -6.57 3.39 5.48
N GLY A 96 -6.84 4.50 6.17
CA GLY A 96 -8.05 5.30 6.00
C GLY A 96 -9.34 4.50 5.95
N SER A 97 -10.12 4.70 4.88
CA SER A 97 -11.43 4.05 4.68
C SER A 97 -11.33 2.55 4.34
N TRP A 98 -10.12 2.06 4.03
CA TRP A 98 -9.91 0.67 3.63
C TRP A 98 -9.85 -0.25 4.86
N GLY A 99 -9.31 0.22 5.99
CA GLY A 99 -9.32 -0.52 7.26
C GLY A 99 -8.03 -0.40 8.05
N THR A 100 -7.77 -1.38 8.91
CA THR A 100 -6.55 -1.49 9.70
C THR A 100 -5.49 -2.29 8.95
N LEU A 101 -4.23 -1.89 9.10
CA LEU A 101 -3.11 -2.54 8.43
C LEU A 101 -2.67 -3.83 9.11
N TYR A 102 -2.75 -3.94 10.43
CA TYR A 102 -2.39 -5.17 11.13
C TYR A 102 -3.55 -6.20 11.16
N PRO A 103 -3.24 -7.51 11.14
CA PRO A 103 -1.92 -8.09 10.84
C PRO A 103 -1.52 -7.89 9.37
N PHE A 104 -0.21 -7.87 9.08
CA PHE A 104 0.32 -7.76 7.71
C PHE A 104 0.20 -9.09 6.94
N SER A 105 -1.02 -9.58 6.78
CA SER A 105 -1.35 -10.82 6.09
C SER A 105 -2.33 -10.58 4.94
N GLY A 106 -2.45 -11.61 4.09
CA GLY A 106 -3.39 -11.65 2.97
C GLY A 106 -4.84 -11.86 3.38
N ASN A 107 -5.11 -12.21 4.65
CA ASN A 107 -6.45 -12.45 5.13
C ASN A 107 -7.18 -11.14 5.39
N GLN A 108 -8.40 -11.02 4.88
CA GLN A 108 -9.25 -9.89 5.17
C GLN A 108 -10.68 -10.29 5.49
N ASN A 109 -11.07 -10.05 6.74
CA ASN A 109 -12.38 -10.42 7.28
C ASN A 109 -13.39 -9.26 7.09
N GLY A 110 -14.62 -9.60 6.71
CA GLY A 110 -15.69 -8.62 6.51
C GLY A 110 -15.47 -7.78 5.25
N GLY A 111 -15.05 -8.45 4.17
CA GLY A 111 -14.78 -7.82 2.88
C GLY A 111 -15.97 -7.00 2.39
N LYS A 112 -15.72 -5.77 1.90
CA LYS A 112 -16.77 -4.86 1.40
C LYS A 112 -16.63 -4.59 -0.10
N GLY A 113 -15.89 -5.44 -0.80
CA GLY A 113 -15.71 -5.40 -2.25
C GLY A 113 -14.23 -5.51 -2.64
N VAL A 114 -13.99 -6.17 -3.77
CA VAL A 114 -12.66 -6.53 -4.28
C VAL A 114 -11.71 -5.33 -4.28
N ILE A 115 -12.11 -4.18 -4.84
CA ILE A 115 -11.24 -3.00 -4.96
C ILE A 115 -10.83 -2.42 -3.61
N ARG A 116 -11.72 -2.41 -2.61
CA ARG A 116 -11.38 -1.93 -1.26
C ARG A 116 -10.40 -2.89 -0.62
N ASP A 117 -10.70 -4.18 -0.68
CA ASP A 117 -9.92 -5.20 0.03
C ASP A 117 -8.53 -5.36 -0.62
N SER A 118 -8.43 -5.38 -1.95
CA SER A 118 -7.14 -5.39 -2.66
C SER A 118 -6.32 -4.13 -2.43
N SER A 119 -6.95 -2.95 -2.28
CA SER A 119 -6.24 -1.71 -1.92
C SER A 119 -5.68 -1.78 -0.50
N LEU A 120 -6.45 -2.32 0.45
CA LEU A 120 -5.98 -2.57 1.81
C LEU A 120 -4.79 -3.53 1.81
N LEU A 121 -4.93 -4.69 1.15
CA LEU A 121 -3.88 -5.70 1.08
C LEU A 121 -2.62 -5.14 0.41
N SER A 122 -2.75 -4.40 -0.69
CA SER A 122 -1.61 -3.71 -1.32
C SER A 122 -0.91 -2.73 -0.37
N THR A 123 -1.67 -2.06 0.49
CA THR A 123 -1.10 -1.17 1.52
C THR A 123 -0.40 -1.97 2.63
N ARG A 124 -0.93 -3.13 3.03
CA ARG A 124 -0.26 -4.06 3.95
C ARG A 124 1.05 -4.58 3.39
N VAL A 125 1.11 -4.88 2.09
CA VAL A 125 2.34 -5.26 1.40
C VAL A 125 3.40 -4.17 1.56
N LEU A 126 3.06 -2.92 1.23
CA LEU A 126 4.00 -1.80 1.40
C LEU A 126 4.46 -1.66 2.85
N ALA A 127 3.55 -1.79 3.83
CA ALA A 127 3.89 -1.72 5.24
C ALA A 127 4.83 -2.86 5.67
N ALA A 128 4.57 -4.10 5.22
CA ALA A 128 5.42 -5.26 5.48
C ALA A 128 6.81 -5.10 4.86
N LEU A 129 6.90 -4.60 3.62
CA LEU A 129 8.17 -4.34 2.95
C LEU A 129 8.97 -3.24 3.65
N HIS A 130 8.31 -2.17 4.11
CA HIS A 130 8.94 -1.13 4.94
C HIS A 130 9.49 -1.69 6.24
N ARG A 131 8.71 -2.52 6.93
CA ARG A 131 9.11 -3.18 8.17
C ARG A 131 10.33 -4.07 7.99
N ARG A 132 10.43 -4.76 6.84
CA ARG A 132 11.56 -5.62 6.46
C ARG A 132 12.76 -4.84 5.90
N GLY A 133 12.64 -3.53 5.70
CA GLY A 133 13.69 -2.70 5.09
C GLY A 133 13.86 -2.91 3.58
N LEU A 134 12.90 -3.57 2.92
CA LEU A 134 12.88 -3.79 1.47
C LEU A 134 12.31 -2.58 0.73
N ALA A 135 11.35 -1.85 1.34
CA ALA A 135 10.84 -0.59 0.82
C ALA A 135 11.41 0.59 1.62
N TRP A 136 11.83 1.64 0.92
CA TRP A 136 12.53 2.78 1.52
C TRP A 136 11.67 4.04 1.52
N LYS A 137 11.91 4.90 2.51
CA LYS A 137 11.37 6.25 2.56
C LYS A 137 12.21 7.14 1.65
N THR A 138 11.54 7.87 0.77
CA THR A 138 12.17 8.70 -0.28
C THR A 138 11.71 10.16 -0.26
N MET A 139 10.91 10.53 0.75
CA MET A 139 10.46 11.90 0.96
C MET A 139 11.05 12.52 2.23
N GLY A 140 11.13 13.85 2.27
CA GLY A 140 11.63 14.64 3.37
C GLY A 140 13.13 14.94 3.24
N SER A 141 13.58 15.92 4.02
CA SER A 141 14.96 16.44 3.98
C SER A 141 16.03 15.37 4.22
N GLU A 142 15.74 14.36 5.04
CA GLU A 142 16.65 13.26 5.34
C GLU A 142 16.80 12.23 4.20
N ALA A 143 15.84 12.18 3.28
CA ALA A 143 15.77 11.17 2.21
C ALA A 143 15.97 11.75 0.80
N MET A 144 16.44 13.00 0.68
CA MET A 144 16.58 13.69 -0.61
C MET A 144 17.66 13.11 -1.53
N CYS A 145 18.77 12.63 -0.95
CA CYS A 145 19.93 12.16 -1.72
C CYS A 145 20.00 10.63 -1.80
N ARG A 146 19.31 9.94 -0.89
CA ARG A 146 19.26 8.48 -0.79
C ARG A 146 18.01 8.07 -0.02
N GLY A 147 17.46 6.89 -0.34
CA GLY A 147 16.37 6.34 0.46
C GLY A 147 16.82 6.00 1.88
N VAL A 148 15.90 6.11 2.82
CA VAL A 148 16.13 5.83 4.25
C VAL A 148 15.20 4.70 4.69
N ILE A 149 15.71 3.75 5.45
CA ILE A 149 14.89 2.68 6.02
C ILE A 149 13.93 3.29 7.05
N SER A 150 12.64 3.09 6.82
CA SER A 150 11.55 3.52 7.71
C SER A 150 10.69 2.31 8.05
N PRO A 151 10.70 1.80 9.30
CA PRO A 151 9.94 0.61 9.67
C PRO A 151 8.41 0.80 9.61
N THR A 152 7.92 2.03 9.77
CA THR A 152 6.51 2.39 9.61
C THR A 152 6.25 2.90 8.20
N LEU A 153 5.06 2.60 7.66
CA LEU A 153 4.64 3.05 6.33
C LEU A 153 4.51 4.59 6.25
N PRO A 154 5.34 5.29 5.46
CA PRO A 154 5.19 6.72 5.20
C PRO A 154 4.05 6.96 4.19
N LYS A 155 2.79 6.79 4.61
CA LYS A 155 1.59 6.77 3.73
C LYS A 155 1.54 7.86 2.66
N THR A 156 1.94 9.09 2.99
CA THR A 156 1.90 10.22 2.06
C THR A 156 2.89 10.12 0.91
N GLN A 157 3.81 9.14 0.91
CA GLN A 157 4.77 8.97 -0.19
C GLN A 157 4.17 8.20 -1.34
N TYR A 158 3.04 7.54 -1.13
CA TYR A 158 2.45 6.66 -2.10
C TYR A 158 1.14 7.21 -2.66
N LYS A 159 0.98 7.06 -3.96
CA LYS A 159 -0.29 7.19 -4.68
C LYS A 159 -0.53 5.95 -5.51
N PHE A 160 -1.79 5.63 -5.72
CA PHE A 160 -2.22 4.43 -6.43
C PHE A 160 -2.97 4.84 -7.69
N THR A 161 -2.80 4.03 -8.72
CA THR A 161 -3.62 4.06 -9.94
C THR A 161 -4.00 2.63 -10.25
N LEU A 162 -5.29 2.36 -10.43
CA LEU A 162 -5.75 1.04 -10.86
C LEU A 162 -5.44 0.83 -12.34
N LEU A 163 -4.79 -0.28 -12.70
CA LEU A 163 -4.47 -0.65 -14.08
C LEU A 163 -5.43 -1.72 -14.63
N HIS A 164 -5.79 -2.70 -13.81
CA HIS A 164 -6.72 -3.79 -14.15
C HIS A 164 -7.72 -3.95 -13.00
N PRO A 165 -9.01 -4.26 -13.26
CA PRO A 165 -9.61 -4.61 -14.55
C PRO A 165 -10.06 -3.44 -15.43
N VAL A 166 -10.42 -2.30 -14.83
CA VAL A 166 -10.82 -1.10 -15.58
C VAL A 166 -9.88 0.05 -15.19
N PRO A 167 -8.95 0.46 -16.07
CA PRO A 167 -7.87 1.37 -15.71
C PRO A 167 -8.35 2.76 -15.31
N GLU A 168 -7.80 3.28 -14.22
CA GLU A 168 -7.94 4.67 -13.79
C GLU A 168 -7.02 5.56 -14.65
N THR A 169 -7.55 6.12 -15.74
CA THR A 169 -6.73 6.83 -16.74
C THR A 169 -6.52 8.32 -16.47
N ASN A 170 -7.46 8.95 -15.76
CA ASN A 170 -7.49 10.42 -15.58
C ASN A 170 -7.25 10.86 -14.14
N SER A 171 -7.02 9.92 -13.23
CA SER A 171 -6.88 10.21 -11.79
C SER A 171 -5.89 9.25 -11.12
N SER A 172 -5.55 9.60 -9.88
CA SER A 172 -4.84 8.74 -8.94
C SER A 172 -5.43 9.02 -7.57
N HIS A 173 -5.33 8.05 -6.68
CA HIS A 173 -5.90 8.14 -5.34
C HIS A 173 -4.81 7.90 -4.28
N VAL A 174 -5.04 8.44 -3.08
CA VAL A 174 -4.13 8.28 -1.94
C VAL A 174 -4.49 7.04 -1.12
N ILE A 175 -3.56 6.58 -0.28
CA ILE A 175 -3.82 5.49 0.66
C ILE A 175 -5.03 5.84 1.56
N GLY A 176 -6.04 4.97 1.53
CA GLY A 176 -7.23 5.07 2.36
C GLY A 176 -8.32 5.99 1.83
N GLU A 177 -8.18 6.55 0.63
CA GLU A 177 -9.24 7.33 -0.02
C GLU A 177 -10.47 6.45 -0.30
N SER A 178 -11.67 6.93 0.06
CA SER A 178 -12.91 6.18 -0.12
C SER A 178 -13.06 5.64 -1.54
N THR A 179 -13.28 4.33 -1.68
CA THR A 179 -13.52 3.72 -2.99
C THR A 179 -14.78 4.25 -3.68
N LEU A 180 -15.64 4.98 -2.97
CA LEU A 180 -16.78 5.67 -3.57
C LEU A 180 -16.36 6.87 -4.44
N THR A 181 -15.18 7.46 -4.24
CA THR A 181 -14.71 8.60 -5.05
C THR A 181 -14.02 8.16 -6.33
N TRP A 182 -13.26 7.06 -6.29
CA TRP A 182 -12.42 6.63 -7.42
C TRP A 182 -12.70 5.19 -7.91
N GLY A 183 -13.24 4.32 -7.06
CA GLY A 183 -13.38 2.87 -7.28
C GLY A 183 -14.71 2.42 -7.89
N LEU A 184 -15.65 3.34 -8.13
CA LEU A 184 -16.94 3.01 -8.75
C LEU A 184 -16.76 2.54 -10.20
N ALA A 185 -17.50 1.50 -10.59
CA ALA A 185 -17.43 0.86 -11.92
C ALA A 185 -16.02 0.36 -12.30
N ARG A 186 -15.17 0.07 -11.31
CA ARG A 186 -13.80 -0.45 -11.50
C ARG A 186 -13.68 -1.97 -11.37
N THR A 187 -14.80 -2.67 -11.21
CA THR A 187 -14.86 -4.14 -11.14
C THR A 187 -15.62 -4.70 -12.31
N ILE A 188 -15.15 -5.81 -12.87
CA ILE A 188 -15.91 -6.59 -13.86
C ILE A 188 -16.31 -7.91 -13.19
N PRO A 189 -17.61 -8.20 -13.04
CA PRO A 189 -18.06 -9.47 -12.45
C PRO A 189 -17.46 -10.66 -13.20
N ALA A 190 -17.13 -11.72 -12.44
CA ALA A 190 -16.59 -13.00 -12.92
C ALA A 190 -15.19 -13.02 -13.57
N ILE A 191 -14.73 -11.95 -14.22
CA ILE A 191 -13.45 -11.94 -14.97
C ILE A 191 -12.41 -10.94 -14.46
N GLY A 192 -12.79 -9.98 -13.62
CA GLY A 192 -11.90 -8.92 -13.13
C GLY A 192 -11.74 -8.93 -11.61
N GLN A 193 -11.36 -10.08 -11.04
CA GLN A 193 -11.17 -10.24 -9.59
C GLN A 193 -9.72 -10.15 -9.12
N ASP A 194 -8.77 -9.88 -10.03
CA ASP A 194 -7.34 -9.74 -9.74
C ASP A 194 -6.86 -8.30 -10.04
N PRO A 195 -7.07 -7.35 -9.12
CA PRO A 195 -6.71 -5.95 -9.37
C PRO A 195 -5.20 -5.77 -9.50
N ILE A 196 -4.78 -5.02 -10.52
CA ILE A 196 -3.37 -4.62 -10.69
C ILE A 196 -3.29 -3.13 -10.42
N TYR A 197 -2.37 -2.74 -9.55
CA TYR A 197 -2.13 -1.33 -9.20
C TYR A 197 -0.75 -0.90 -9.66
N THR A 198 -0.68 0.29 -10.23
CA THR A 198 0.57 1.05 -10.32
C THR A 198 0.70 1.91 -9.08
N ILE A 199 1.76 1.69 -8.31
CA ILE A 199 2.04 2.44 -7.08
C ILE A 199 3.11 3.48 -7.39
N TRP A 200 2.70 4.74 -7.38
CA TRP A 200 3.59 5.89 -7.53
C TRP A 200 4.22 6.22 -6.20
N ARG A 201 5.53 6.46 -6.20
CA ARG A 201 6.26 6.92 -5.03
C ARG A 201 6.79 8.33 -5.25
N TRP A 202 6.57 9.20 -4.26
CA TRP A 202 7.13 10.53 -4.20
C TRP A 202 8.61 10.46 -3.84
N ASN A 203 9.47 11.03 -4.69
CA ASN A 203 10.90 11.14 -4.43
C ASN A 203 11.24 12.63 -4.32
N ASP A 204 11.70 13.06 -3.13
CA ASP A 204 12.39 14.34 -3.01
C ASP A 204 13.84 14.14 -3.45
N CYS A 205 14.36 15.05 -4.26
CA CYS A 205 15.65 14.86 -4.91
C CYS A 205 16.61 16.02 -4.60
N CYS A 206 17.83 15.67 -4.23
CA CYS A 206 18.92 16.62 -4.04
C CYS A 206 19.29 17.28 -5.38
N ASN A 207 19.48 18.60 -5.35
CA ASN A 207 19.93 19.40 -6.49
C ASN A 207 21.40 19.80 -6.33
N ASN A 208 22.27 18.82 -6.08
CA ASN A 208 23.72 19.03 -6.10
C ASN A 208 24.26 18.96 -7.52
#